data_AF-A0A6M3XRT2-F1
#
_entry.id   AF-A0A6M3XRT2-F1
#
_cell.length_a   1.000
_cell.length_b   1.000
_cell.length_c   1.000
_cell.angle_alpha   90.00
_cell.angle_beta   90.00
_cell.angle_gamma   90.00
#
_symmetry.space_group_name_H-M   'P 1'
#
loop_
_entity.id
_entity.type
_entity.pdbx_description
1 polymer ?
#
loop_
_entity_poly.entity_id
_entity_poly.type
_entity_poly.pdbx_seq_one_letter_code
_entity_poly.pdbx_strand_id
1 'polypeptide(L)' 'MCKWNNTKVLEVKGVPRDIDSCIFNLVKVLNEHYKTTVACCCGHEKQPSRISFDDGTEMILCTYDQAQQISKLFPPIN' A
#
# COMPACT_ATOMS: atom_id res chain seq x y z
N MET A 1 -12.48 10.20 -5.12
CA MET A 1 -11.79 11.32 -4.45
C MET A 1 -11.49 10.91 -3.03
N CYS A 2 -10.21 10.90 -2.66
CA CYS A 2 -9.79 10.60 -1.30
C CYS A 2 -10.33 11.67 -0.35
N LYS A 3 -10.86 11.27 0.80
CA LYS A 3 -11.21 12.19 1.89
C LYS A 3 -10.28 11.88 3.06
N TRP A 4 -9.58 12.89 3.56
CA TRP A 4 -8.79 12.77 4.79
C TRP A 4 -9.66 12.26 5.94
N ASN A 5 -9.08 11.41 6.78
CA ASN A 5 -9.76 10.73 7.89
C ASN A 5 -10.97 9.86 7.50
N ASN A 6 -11.10 9.47 6.23
CA ASN A 6 -12.09 8.48 5.80
C ASN A 6 -11.49 7.08 5.82
N THR A 7 -11.52 6.43 6.98
CA THR A 7 -10.96 5.09 7.20
C THR A 7 -12.04 4.03 7.39
N LYS A 8 -11.64 2.78 7.22
CA LYS A 8 -12.39 1.57 7.56
C LYS A 8 -11.51 0.66 8.40
N VAL A 9 -12.12 -0.01 9.36
CA VAL A 9 -11.41 -0.96 10.22
C VAL A 9 -11.21 -2.29 9.48
N LEU A 10 -9.97 -2.74 9.41
CA LEU A 10 -9.58 -4.08 8.99
C LEU A 10 -8.90 -4.77 10.17
N GLU A 11 -9.29 -6.01 10.47
CA GLU A 11 -8.58 -6.82 11.46
C GLU A 11 -7.34 -7.44 10.80
N VAL A 12 -6.16 -7.14 11.33
CA VAL A 12 -4.88 -7.67 10.85
C VAL A 12 -4.21 -8.42 12.00
N LYS A 13 -4.10 -9.75 11.89
CA LYS A 13 -3.57 -10.63 12.96
C LYS A 13 -4.23 -10.40 14.33
N GLY A 14 -5.56 -10.25 14.36
CA GLY A 14 -6.32 -10.01 15.60
C GLY A 14 -6.25 -8.57 16.13
N VAL A 15 -5.57 -7.66 15.45
CA VAL A 15 -5.46 -6.26 15.84
C VAL A 15 -6.29 -5.39 14.88
N PRO A 16 -7.23 -4.57 15.36
CA PRO A 16 -7.97 -3.65 14.50
C PRO A 16 -7.04 -2.54 14.00
N ARG A 17 -7.08 -2.28 12.69
CA ARG A 17 -6.30 -1.24 12.02
C ARG A 17 -7.21 -0.33 11.21
N ASP A 18 -7.02 0.97 11.34
CA ASP A 18 -7.65 1.97 10.49
C ASP A 18 -6.94 2.02 9.14
N ILE A 19 -7.67 1.69 8.08
CA ILE A 19 -7.17 1.67 6.71
C ILE A 19 -7.92 2.72 5.90
N ASP A 20 -7.21 3.53 5.12
CA ASP A 20 -7.82 4.49 4.19
C ASP A 20 -8.85 3.77 3.29
N SER A 21 -10.08 4.27 3.27
CA SER A 21 -11.19 3.67 2.52
C SER A 21 -10.88 3.46 1.03
N CYS A 22 -10.00 4.29 0.47
CA CYS A 22 -9.59 4.23 -0.95
C CYS A 22 -8.75 3.00 -1.30
N ILE A 23 -7.99 2.45 -0.35
CA ILE A 23 -7.15 1.27 -0.56
C ILE A 23 -7.60 0.07 0.28
N PHE A 24 -8.68 0.21 1.06
CA PHE A 24 -9.19 -0.82 1.98
C PHE A 24 -9.31 -2.21 1.32
N ASN A 25 -9.99 -2.31 0.17
CA ASN A 25 -10.20 -3.59 -0.50
C ASN A 25 -8.89 -4.23 -0.96
N LEU A 26 -7.93 -3.42 -1.42
CA LEU A 26 -6.62 -3.91 -1.83
C LEU A 26 -5.83 -4.41 -0.61
N VAL A 27 -5.77 -3.63 0.46
CA VAL A 27 -5.09 -4.03 1.70
C VAL A 27 -5.73 -5.31 2.27
N LYS A 28 -7.05 -5.42 2.25
CA LYS A 28 -7.77 -6.63 2.64
C LYS A 28 -7.31 -7.86 1.86
N VAL A 29 -7.35 -7.79 0.53
CA VAL A 29 -6.92 -8.90 -0.36
C VAL A 29 -5.45 -9.24 -0.15
N LEU A 30 -4.57 -8.25 0.04
CA LEU A 30 -3.14 -8.50 0.28
C LEU A 30 -2.90 -9.22 1.61
N ASN A 31 -3.62 -8.86 2.68
CA ASN A 31 -3.52 -9.57 3.96
C ASN A 31 -4.12 -10.99 3.89
N GLU A 32 -5.16 -11.20 3.07
CA GLU A 32 -5.79 -12.52 2.89
C GLU A 32 -4.94 -13.48 2.05
N HIS A 33 -4.19 -12.97 1.07
CA HIS A 33 -3.60 -13.81 0.01
C HIS A 33 -2.11 -13.60 -0.27
N TYR A 34 -1.47 -12.59 0.31
CA TYR A 34 -0.07 -12.27 0.00
C TYR A 34 0.80 -12.15 1.25
N LYS A 35 0.76 -11.01 1.93
CA LYS A 35 1.64 -10.70 3.08
C LYS A 35 0.91 -9.81 4.05
N THR A 36 1.34 -9.85 5.31
CA THR A 36 0.73 -9.04 6.36
C THR A 36 1.15 -7.58 6.17
N THR A 37 0.18 -6.68 6.12
CA THR A 37 0.45 -5.24 6.10
C THR A 37 0.81 -4.75 7.50
N VAL A 38 1.93 -4.04 7.61
CA VAL A 38 2.35 -3.38 8.86
C VAL A 38 2.02 -1.88 8.86
N ALA A 39 2.01 -1.25 7.69
CA ALA A 39 1.63 0.14 7.49
C ALA A 39 1.09 0.35 6.07
N CYS A 40 0.15 1.27 5.91
CA CYS A 40 -0.33 1.67 4.59
C CYS A 40 -0.87 3.10 4.58
N CYS A 41 -0.80 3.76 3.43
CA CYS A 41 -1.42 5.05 3.18
C CYS A 41 -1.76 5.17 1.70
N CYS A 42 -2.96 5.69 1.38
CA CYS A 42 -3.35 5.91 -0.01
C CYS A 42 -2.62 7.11 -0.65
N GLY A 43 -1.83 7.86 0.11
CA GLY A 43 -1.09 9.02 -0.36
C GLY A 43 -1.94 10.29 -0.56
N HIS A 44 -3.25 10.18 -0.34
CA HIS A 44 -4.20 11.30 -0.31
C HIS A 44 -4.08 12.26 -1.50
N GLU A 45 -3.89 11.73 -2.71
CA GLU A 45 -3.73 12.48 -3.97
C GLU A 45 -2.50 13.42 -3.99
N LYS A 46 -1.62 13.34 -2.98
CA LYS A 46 -0.39 14.15 -2.85
C LYS A 46 0.86 13.35 -3.19
N GLN A 47 0.82 12.03 -3.04
CA GLN A 47 1.92 11.11 -3.30
C GLN A 47 1.38 9.73 -3.71
N PRO A 48 2.22 8.86 -4.31
CA PRO A 48 1.88 7.46 -4.55
C PRO A 48 1.41 6.75 -3.29
N SER A 49 0.47 5.81 -3.43
CA SER A 49 0.05 4.98 -2.31
C SER A 49 1.16 3.99 -1.95
N ARG A 50 1.28 3.69 -0.66
CA ARG A 50 2.31 2.79 -0.12
C ARG A 50 1.70 1.78 0.83
N ILE A 51 2.18 0.55 0.76
CA ILE A 51 1.79 -0.58 1.62
C ILE A 51 3.08 -1.31 2.00
N SER A 52 3.45 -1.25 3.27
CA SER A 52 4.65 -1.91 3.81
C SER A 52 4.24 -3.25 4.44
N PHE A 53 5.04 -4.29 4.21
CA PHE A 53 4.78 -5.66 4.67
C PHE A 53 5.70 -6.09 5.82
N ASP A 54 5.33 -7.18 6.50
CA ASP A 54 6.04 -7.72 7.66
C ASP A 54 7.42 -8.32 7.35
N ASP A 55 7.74 -8.56 6.09
CA ASP A 55 9.07 -9.00 5.65
C ASP A 55 10.01 -7.84 5.23
N GLY A 56 9.59 -6.60 5.46
CA GLY A 56 10.36 -5.40 5.12
C GLY A 56 10.23 -4.97 3.65
N THR A 57 9.45 -5.68 2.83
CA THR A 57 9.14 -5.23 1.46
C THR A 57 8.05 -4.15 1.46
N GLU A 58 8.03 -3.31 0.42
CA GLU A 58 7.02 -2.27 0.23
C GLU A 58 6.44 -2.32 -1.19
N MET A 59 5.11 -2.20 -1.29
CA MET A 59 4.39 -2.01 -2.54
C MET A 59 4.03 -0.54 -2.71
N ILE A 60 4.40 0.04 -3.86
CA ILE A 60 4.10 1.42 -4.23
C ILE A 60 3.18 1.42 -5.45
N LEU A 61 1.99 2.01 -5.33
CA LEU A 61 1.06 2.19 -6.45
C LEU A 61 1.34 3.53 -7.10
N CYS A 62 1.84 3.48 -8.33
CA CYS A 62 2.22 4.64 -9.12
C CYS A 62 1.67 4.51 -10.55
N THR A 63 1.69 5.61 -11.30
CA THR A 63 1.34 5.56 -12.73
C THR A 63 2.40 4.78 -13.51
N TYR A 64 2.06 4.35 -14.73
CA TYR A 64 3.01 3.67 -15.60
C TYR A 64 4.30 4.49 -15.79
N ASP A 65 4.17 5.79 -16.09
CA ASP A 65 5.34 6.65 -16.32
C ASP A 65 6.22 6.79 -15.06
N GLN A 66 5.60 6.93 -13.88
CA GLN A 66 6.32 6.93 -12.60
C GLN A 66 7.03 5.60 -12.38
N ALA A 67 6.37 4.47 -12.66
CA ALA A 67 6.96 3.15 -12.54
C ALA A 67 8.17 2.97 -13.46
N GLN A 68 8.09 3.44 -14.72
CA GLN A 68 9.22 3.41 -15.66
C GLN A 68 10.39 4.27 -15.20
N GLN A 69 10.14 5.40 -14.54
CA GLN A 69 11.20 6.21 -13.96
C GLN A 69 11.85 5.52 -12.75
N ILE A 70 11.06 4.94 -11.85
CA ILE A 70 11.56 4.23 -10.67
C ILE A 70 12.37 2.99 -11.08
N SER A 71 11.88 2.22 -12.05
CA SER A 71 12.53 0.99 -12.53
C SER A 71 13.98 1.22 -12.97
N LYS A 72 14.26 2.38 -13.59
CA LYS A 72 15.62 2.76 -14.03
C LYS A 72 16.62 2.91 -12.87
N LEU A 73 16.14 3.09 -11.63
CA LEU A 73 17.00 3.19 -10.44
C LEU A 73 17.52 1.84 -9.95
N PHE A 74 16.90 0.73 -10.39
CA PHE A 74 17.24 -0.62 -9.96
C PHE A 74 17.79 -1.40 -11.15
N PRO A 75 19.13 -1.44 -11.34
CA PRO A 75 19.71 -2.23 -12.42
C PRO A 75 19.40 -3.72 -12.20
N PRO A 76 19.42 -4.55 -13.27
CA PRO A 76 19.26 -5.99 -13.15
C PRO A 76 20.23 -6.55 -12.12
N ILE A 77 19.73 -7.38 -11.20
CA ILE A 77 20.58 -8.13 -10.28
C ILE A 77 21.26 -9.22 -11.11
N ASN A 78 22.58 -9.13 -11.25
CA ASN A 78 23.42 -10.15 -11.90
C ASN A 78 23.57 -11.38 -11.02
#